data_AF-A0A0D9XAR1-F1
#
_entry.id   AF-A0A0D9XAR1-F1
#
_cell.length_a   1.000
_cell.length_b   1.000
_cell.length_c   1.000
_cell.angle_alpha   90.00
_cell.angle_beta   90.00
_cell.angle_gamma   90.00
#
_symmetry.space_group_name_H-M   'P 1'
#
loop_
_entity.id
_entity.type
_entity.pdbx_description
1 polymer ?
#
loop_
_entity_poly.entity_id
_entity_poly.type
_entity_poly.pdbx_seq_one_letter_code
_entity_poly.pdbx_strand_id
1 'polypeptide(L)'
;MAMTMLRSLHREIFRYSQLETQNETQAETGWKLVHGDVFRSPSNPGLLCAFAGSGVQLFGTLLITVVFEFLGFFSSMTSAGVRNAMLLTWVLMGLFAGYTSSRLSKMFNTGSEWKHITLTTAILFPGFAFVIFQFLNNLLYNEKSSATIPSTTMCSLVLLWFCVAPPLVYVGGYLGFKKPAIEPPVEINKTLRKIPKQAWYTSTVFAILIGSIFPFATILVEFFFGLIFFWYHKFYRGFGFLLITFVLLVVACAEIPIVLCYYQLRSGNYKWWWRSFLTSGCSAVYLFLYATFFFTKIAIVKPVSAMLYFGHMLVVSYAFFLLTGTIGFFSCFFFTRLIYSQRAFG
;
A
#
# COMPACT_ATOMS: atom_id res chain seq x y z
N MET A 1 -19.95 4.13 -6.82
CA MET A 1 -20.27 5.40 -6.11
C MET A 1 -19.46 6.59 -6.63
N ALA A 2 -18.38 6.34 -7.38
CA ALA A 2 -17.62 7.36 -8.10
C ALA A 2 -18.49 8.36 -8.89
N MET A 3 -19.50 7.91 -9.66
CA MET A 3 -20.35 8.81 -10.46
C MET A 3 -21.25 9.71 -9.61
N THR A 4 -21.79 9.20 -8.49
CA THR A 4 -22.60 10.01 -7.56
C THR A 4 -21.75 11.03 -6.83
N MET A 5 -20.53 10.65 -6.43
CA MET A 5 -19.56 11.56 -5.81
C MET A 5 -19.08 12.63 -6.80
N LEU A 6 -18.74 12.23 -8.04
CA LEU A 6 -18.34 13.16 -9.10
C LEU A 6 -19.46 14.15 -9.39
N ARG A 7 -20.71 13.68 -9.46
CA ARG A 7 -21.89 14.54 -9.68
C ARG A 7 -22.14 15.50 -8.52
N SER A 8 -22.00 15.06 -7.27
CA SER A 8 -22.10 15.95 -6.11
C SER A 8 -20.97 16.98 -6.09
N LEU A 9 -19.74 16.57 -6.42
CA LEU A 9 -18.56 17.41 -6.42
C LEU A 9 -18.63 18.45 -7.57
N HIS A 10 -19.04 18.03 -8.78
CA HIS A 10 -19.31 18.95 -9.89
C HIS A 10 -20.41 19.95 -9.57
N ARG A 11 -21.51 19.48 -8.96
CA ARG A 11 -22.62 20.34 -8.55
C ARG A 11 -22.19 21.35 -7.49
N GLU A 12 -21.35 20.94 -6.53
CA GLU A 12 -20.76 21.85 -5.56
C GLU A 12 -19.82 22.85 -6.22
N ILE A 13 -18.85 22.41 -7.04
CA ILE A 13 -17.93 23.31 -7.76
C ILE A 13 -18.70 24.34 -8.59
N PHE A 14 -19.69 23.91 -9.35
CA PHE A 14 -20.50 24.79 -10.20
C PHE A 14 -21.32 25.80 -9.38
N ARG A 15 -21.95 25.34 -8.30
CA ARG A 15 -22.71 26.21 -7.39
C ARG A 15 -21.80 27.27 -6.76
N TYR A 16 -20.59 26.91 -6.35
CA TYR A 16 -19.65 27.86 -5.75
C TYR A 16 -19.01 28.81 -6.76
N SER A 17 -18.71 28.35 -7.98
CA SER A 17 -18.20 29.23 -9.05
C SER A 17 -19.20 30.34 -9.39
N GLN A 18 -20.51 30.04 -9.34
CA GLN A 18 -21.55 31.07 -9.52
C GLN A 18 -21.62 32.05 -8.34
N LEU A 19 -21.39 31.59 -7.10
CA LEU A 19 -21.39 32.43 -5.91
C LEU A 19 -20.14 33.32 -5.80
N GLU A 20 -18.96 32.84 -6.23
CA GLU A 20 -17.74 33.65 -6.37
C GLU A 20 -17.93 34.82 -7.35
N THR A 21 -18.80 34.66 -8.35
CA THR A 21 -19.16 35.74 -9.29
C THR A 21 -20.05 36.81 -8.63
N GLN A 22 -20.69 36.51 -7.50
CA GLN A 22 -21.66 37.38 -6.82
C GLN A 22 -21.10 38.15 -5.60
N ASN A 23 -19.79 38.10 -5.32
CA ASN A 23 -19.16 38.85 -4.20
C ASN A 23 -19.85 38.66 -2.83
N GLU A 24 -20.51 37.53 -2.60
CA GLU A 24 -20.98 37.17 -1.26
C GLU A 24 -19.82 36.56 -0.48
N THR A 25 -19.34 37.28 0.54
CA THR A 25 -18.40 36.81 1.58
C THR A 25 -19.06 35.73 2.45
N GLN A 26 -19.42 34.60 1.85
CA GLN A 26 -19.77 33.41 2.61
C GLN A 26 -18.49 32.81 3.17
N ALA A 27 -18.43 32.63 4.49
CA ALA A 27 -17.36 31.88 5.14
C ALA A 27 -17.14 30.58 4.36
N GLU A 28 -15.91 30.34 3.88
CA GLU A 28 -15.57 29.07 3.23
C GLU A 28 -16.15 27.94 4.10
N THR A 29 -16.81 26.95 3.52
CA THR A 29 -17.39 25.85 4.30
C THR A 29 -16.84 24.50 3.83
N GLY A 30 -16.63 23.61 4.78
CA GLY A 30 -16.21 22.23 4.53
C GLY A 30 -14.75 22.06 4.11
N TRP A 31 -14.53 21.49 2.91
CA TRP A 31 -13.19 21.11 2.44
C TRP A 31 -12.37 22.32 1.94
N LYS A 32 -13.01 23.42 1.50
CA LYS A 32 -12.31 24.64 1.10
C LYS A 32 -11.60 25.31 2.29
N LEU A 33 -12.21 25.27 3.48
CA LEU A 33 -11.67 25.82 4.73
C LEU A 33 -10.30 25.28 5.15
N VAL A 34 -9.96 24.08 4.71
CA VAL A 34 -8.72 23.40 5.11
C VAL A 34 -7.62 23.52 4.05
N HIS A 35 -7.82 24.31 2.99
CA HIS A 35 -6.89 24.46 1.87
C HIS A 35 -5.44 24.71 2.32
N GLY A 36 -5.24 25.58 3.32
CA GLY A 36 -3.91 25.93 3.84
C GLY A 36 -3.26 24.89 4.78
N ASP A 37 -3.97 23.83 5.18
CA ASP A 37 -3.44 22.79 6.09
C ASP A 37 -3.41 21.39 5.46
N VAL A 38 -4.02 21.18 4.28
CA VAL A 38 -4.15 19.87 3.63
C VAL A 38 -2.80 19.24 3.26
N PHE A 39 -1.85 20.05 2.78
CA PHE A 39 -0.55 19.57 2.28
C PHE A 39 0.56 19.60 3.32
N ARG A 40 0.21 19.85 4.59
CA ARG A 40 1.19 19.87 5.69
C ARG A 40 1.81 18.48 5.89
N SER A 41 3.07 18.44 6.28
CA SER A 41 3.80 17.18 6.49
C SER A 41 3.08 16.27 7.50
N PRO A 42 2.93 14.98 7.21
CA PRO A 42 2.30 14.03 8.13
C PRO A 42 3.16 13.79 9.36
N SER A 43 2.56 13.25 10.42
CA SER A 43 3.31 12.66 11.54
C SER A 43 4.20 11.52 11.00
N ASN A 44 5.46 11.39 11.42
CA ASN A 44 6.37 10.34 10.94
C ASN A 44 6.48 10.22 9.40
N PRO A 45 6.86 11.29 8.67
CA PRO A 45 6.85 11.30 7.21
C PRO A 45 7.80 10.27 6.59
N GLY A 46 8.95 10.00 7.23
CA GLY A 46 9.93 9.02 6.75
C GLY A 46 9.38 7.59 6.65
N LEU A 47 8.56 7.18 7.63
CA LEU A 47 7.96 5.85 7.67
C LEU A 47 6.89 5.71 6.57
N LEU A 48 6.09 6.75 6.36
CA LEU A 48 5.11 6.79 5.27
C LEU A 48 5.78 6.69 3.88
N CYS A 49 6.90 7.41 3.70
CA CYS A 49 7.69 7.35 2.47
C CYS A 49 8.25 5.94 2.23
N ALA A 50 8.76 5.29 3.28
CA ALA A 50 9.28 3.94 3.19
C ALA A 50 8.18 2.93 2.86
N PHE A 51 7.03 3.00 3.53
CA PHE A 51 5.87 2.14 3.25
C PHE A 51 5.32 2.34 1.84
N ALA A 52 5.17 3.60 1.40
CA ALA A 52 4.72 3.91 0.04
C ALA A 52 5.73 3.38 -1.01
N GLY A 53 7.03 3.53 -0.77
CA GLY A 53 8.08 3.01 -1.66
C GLY A 53 8.03 1.48 -1.77
N SER A 54 7.99 0.77 -0.64
CA SER A 54 7.88 -0.69 -0.62
C SER A 54 6.57 -1.18 -1.24
N GLY A 55 5.46 -0.45 -1.07
CA GLY A 55 4.19 -0.78 -1.71
C GLY A 55 4.19 -0.56 -3.22
N VAL A 56 4.90 0.46 -3.74
CA VAL A 56 5.12 0.62 -5.19
C VAL A 56 5.93 -0.54 -5.74
N GLN A 57 6.95 -0.99 -5.01
CA GLN A 57 7.73 -2.18 -5.37
C GLN A 57 6.84 -3.42 -5.49
N LEU A 58 6.02 -3.67 -4.47
CA LEU A 58 5.07 -4.79 -4.44
C LEU A 58 4.02 -4.67 -5.55
N PHE A 59 3.48 -3.48 -5.78
CA PHE A 59 2.50 -3.21 -6.83
C PHE A 59 3.07 -3.52 -8.22
N GLY A 60 4.25 -2.98 -8.54
CA GLY A 60 4.90 -3.22 -9.84
C GLY A 60 5.23 -4.70 -10.04
N THR A 61 5.72 -5.36 -8.99
CA THR A 61 6.04 -6.80 -9.03
C THR A 61 4.79 -7.64 -9.28
N LEU A 62 3.70 -7.37 -8.55
CA LEU A 62 2.44 -8.09 -8.70
C LEU A 62 1.79 -7.82 -10.06
N LEU A 63 1.79 -6.56 -10.53
CA LEU A 63 1.27 -6.19 -11.84
C LEU A 63 1.97 -6.95 -12.97
N ILE A 64 3.31 -6.93 -12.99
CA ILE A 64 4.10 -7.63 -14.02
C ILE A 64 3.83 -9.14 -13.96
N THR A 65 3.79 -9.71 -12.75
CA THR A 65 3.51 -11.12 -12.55
C THR A 65 2.13 -11.51 -13.07
N VAL A 66 1.08 -10.76 -12.73
CA VAL A 66 -0.30 -11.04 -13.16
C VAL A 66 -0.46 -10.87 -14.68
N VAL A 67 0.21 -9.88 -15.28
CA VAL A 67 0.20 -9.69 -16.74
C VAL A 67 0.92 -10.85 -17.44
N PHE A 68 2.07 -11.29 -16.95
CA PHE A 68 2.82 -12.39 -17.55
C PHE A 68 2.08 -13.73 -17.43
N GLU A 69 1.38 -13.94 -16.32
CA GLU A 69 0.48 -15.07 -16.15
C GLU A 69 -0.69 -15.01 -17.15
N PHE A 70 -1.33 -13.85 -17.29
CA PHE A 70 -2.45 -13.66 -18.23
C PHE A 70 -2.03 -13.93 -19.69
N LEU A 71 -0.81 -13.54 -20.07
CA LEU A 71 -0.22 -13.84 -21.38
C LEU A 71 0.21 -15.31 -21.54
N GLY A 72 0.14 -16.11 -20.48
CA GLY A 72 0.47 -17.53 -20.49
C GLY A 72 1.96 -17.85 -20.38
N PHE A 73 2.84 -16.87 -20.12
CA PHE A 73 4.30 -17.11 -20.05
C PHE A 73 4.67 -18.09 -18.94
N PHE A 74 4.01 -18.02 -17.78
CA PHE A 74 4.30 -18.91 -16.66
C PHE A 74 3.78 -20.33 -16.87
N SER A 75 2.80 -20.54 -17.75
CA SER A 75 2.31 -21.89 -18.09
C SER A 75 3.38 -22.77 -18.76
N SER A 76 4.36 -22.14 -19.40
CA SER A 76 5.49 -22.79 -20.08
C SER A 76 6.75 -22.86 -19.21
N MET A 77 6.76 -22.27 -18.01
CA MET A 77 7.93 -22.20 -17.13
C MET A 77 7.87 -23.26 -16.03
N THR A 78 9.05 -23.73 -15.59
CA THR A 78 9.15 -24.56 -14.38
C THR A 78 8.82 -23.72 -13.14
N SER A 79 8.35 -24.36 -12.06
CA SER A 79 8.05 -23.67 -10.79
C SER A 79 9.26 -22.91 -10.22
N ALA A 80 10.48 -23.38 -10.51
CA ALA A 80 11.71 -22.67 -10.16
C ALA A 80 11.92 -21.42 -11.04
N GLY A 81 11.65 -21.52 -12.35
CA GLY A 81 11.69 -20.38 -13.27
C GLY A 81 10.72 -19.27 -12.87
N VAL A 82 9.48 -19.62 -12.49
CA VAL A 82 8.47 -18.65 -12.01
C VAL A 82 8.96 -17.92 -10.75
N ARG A 83 9.50 -18.65 -9.75
CA ARG A 83 10.06 -18.02 -8.53
C ARG A 83 11.22 -17.07 -8.84
N ASN A 84 12.14 -17.48 -9.71
CA ASN A 84 13.28 -16.65 -10.09
C ASN A 84 12.84 -15.40 -10.87
N ALA A 85 11.85 -15.52 -11.75
CA ALA A 85 11.27 -14.38 -12.47
C ALA A 85 10.60 -13.38 -11.52
N MET A 86 9.86 -13.85 -10.52
CA MET A 86 9.28 -13.00 -9.48
C MET A 86 10.36 -12.29 -8.66
N LEU A 87 11.43 -13.00 -8.25
CA LEU A 87 12.55 -12.40 -7.51
C LEU A 87 13.30 -11.35 -8.32
N LEU A 88 13.56 -11.62 -9.60
CA LEU A 88 14.22 -10.67 -10.49
C LEU A 88 13.36 -9.41 -10.66
N THR A 89 12.06 -9.59 -10.89
CA THR A 89 11.11 -8.48 -11.02
C THR A 89 11.06 -7.66 -9.73
N TRP A 90 11.02 -8.32 -8.57
CA TRP A 90 11.08 -7.68 -7.26
C TRP A 90 12.31 -6.79 -7.10
N VAL A 91 13.49 -7.31 -7.44
CA VAL A 91 14.75 -6.55 -7.36
C VAL A 91 14.70 -5.35 -8.30
N LEU A 92 14.31 -5.53 -9.56
CA LEU A 92 14.21 -4.45 -10.55
C LEU A 92 13.23 -3.33 -10.12
N MET A 93 12.10 -3.72 -9.53
CA MET A 93 11.12 -2.76 -8.99
C MET A 93 11.67 -1.97 -7.79
N GLY A 94 12.77 -2.40 -7.18
CA GLY A 94 13.49 -1.65 -6.14
C GLY A 94 13.93 -0.25 -6.59
N LEU A 95 14.23 -0.06 -7.88
CA LEU A 95 14.52 1.26 -8.45
C LEU A 95 13.33 2.22 -8.25
N PHE A 96 12.11 1.76 -8.57
CA PHE A 96 10.89 2.55 -8.41
C PHE A 96 10.53 2.78 -6.94
N ALA A 97 10.84 1.81 -6.07
CA ALA A 97 10.69 1.92 -4.62
C ALA A 97 11.49 3.10 -4.06
N GLY A 98 12.79 3.16 -4.40
CA GLY A 98 13.67 4.26 -3.99
C GLY A 98 13.27 5.59 -4.62
N TYR A 99 12.92 5.59 -5.91
CA TYR A 99 12.50 6.80 -6.61
C TYR A 99 11.27 7.44 -5.95
N THR A 100 10.26 6.64 -5.62
CA THR A 100 9.02 7.15 -5.02
C THR A 100 9.21 7.60 -3.58
N SER A 101 9.99 6.85 -2.77
CA SER A 101 10.25 7.24 -1.37
C SER A 101 11.07 8.52 -1.25
N SER A 102 12.09 8.72 -2.10
CA SER A 102 12.89 9.96 -2.08
C SER A 102 12.12 11.17 -2.59
N ARG A 103 11.24 10.99 -3.58
CA ARG A 103 10.34 12.05 -4.10
C ARG A 103 9.36 12.53 -3.03
N LEU A 104 8.73 11.61 -2.30
CA LEU A 104 7.84 11.95 -1.19
C LEU A 104 8.59 12.60 -0.02
N SER A 105 9.78 12.09 0.32
CA SER A 105 10.65 12.68 1.33
C SER A 105 10.99 14.14 1.04
N LYS A 106 11.32 14.44 -0.22
CA LYS A 106 11.61 15.80 -0.69
C LYS A 106 10.38 16.71 -0.61
N MET A 107 9.19 16.19 -0.94
CA MET A 107 7.92 16.93 -0.81
C MET A 107 7.60 17.29 0.65
N PHE A 108 7.90 16.42 1.61
CA PHE A 108 7.64 16.67 3.03
C PHE A 108 8.68 17.55 3.72
N ASN A 109 9.55 18.24 2.97
CA ASN A 109 10.67 19.04 3.48
C ASN A 109 11.61 18.25 4.43
N THR A 110 11.59 16.91 4.38
CA THR A 110 12.51 16.03 5.11
C THR A 110 13.74 15.70 4.22
N GLY A 111 14.09 16.63 3.32
CA GLY A 111 15.03 16.42 2.23
C GLY A 111 16.48 16.14 2.66
N SER A 112 16.87 16.46 3.88
CA SER A 112 18.20 16.11 4.44
C SER A 112 18.38 14.58 4.57
N GLU A 113 17.29 13.86 4.88
CA GLU A 113 17.32 12.45 5.31
C GLU A 113 16.94 11.47 4.19
N TRP A 114 16.98 11.88 2.91
CA TRP A 114 16.54 11.04 1.79
C TRP A 114 17.34 9.72 1.71
N LYS A 115 18.63 9.74 2.07
CA LYS A 115 19.49 8.55 2.13
C LYS A 115 18.97 7.55 3.17
N HIS A 116 18.67 8.05 4.37
CA HIS A 116 18.14 7.24 5.47
C HIS A 116 16.77 6.64 5.11
N ILE A 117 15.88 7.42 4.49
CA ILE A 117 14.55 6.95 4.06
C ILE A 117 14.68 5.89 2.96
N THR A 118 15.57 6.09 2.00
CA THR A 118 15.80 5.12 0.92
C THR A 118 16.37 3.81 1.46
N LEU A 119 17.30 3.88 2.41
CA LEU A 119 17.83 2.70 3.11
C LEU A 119 16.76 2.00 3.95
N THR A 120 15.93 2.77 4.66
CA THR A 120 14.79 2.24 5.42
C THR A 120 13.82 1.51 4.49
N THR A 121 13.53 2.06 3.31
CA THR A 121 12.68 1.43 2.29
C THR A 121 13.24 0.08 1.83
N ALA A 122 14.56 -0.01 1.64
CA ALA A 122 15.23 -1.22 1.18
C ALA A 122 15.28 -2.33 2.24
N ILE A 123 15.27 -1.97 3.53
CA ILE A 123 15.46 -2.91 4.64
C ILE A 123 14.15 -3.30 5.31
N LEU A 124 13.16 -2.41 5.41
CA LEU A 124 12.01 -2.60 6.29
C LEU A 124 11.16 -3.81 5.94
N PHE A 125 10.68 -3.91 4.70
CA PHE A 125 9.87 -5.05 4.27
C PHE A 125 10.69 -6.34 4.07
N PRO A 126 11.79 -6.33 3.29
CA PRO A 126 12.61 -7.53 3.12
C PRO A 126 13.21 -8.04 4.44
N GLY A 127 13.59 -7.15 5.35
CA GLY A 127 14.15 -7.51 6.66
C GLY A 127 13.13 -8.10 7.60
N PHE A 128 11.90 -7.58 7.61
CA PHE A 128 10.80 -8.24 8.30
C PHE A 128 10.60 -9.67 7.78
N ALA A 129 10.51 -9.84 6.46
CA ALA A 129 10.34 -11.16 5.85
C ALA A 129 11.52 -12.09 6.18
N PHE A 130 12.75 -11.59 6.09
CA PHE A 130 13.97 -12.35 6.39
C PHE A 130 14.00 -12.83 7.84
N VAL A 131 13.66 -11.99 8.82
CA VAL A 131 13.61 -12.39 10.23
C VAL A 131 12.61 -13.52 10.44
N ILE A 132 11.41 -13.41 9.86
CA ILE A 132 10.41 -14.47 9.93
C ILE A 132 10.92 -15.75 9.25
N PHE A 133 11.46 -15.67 8.04
CA PHE A 133 12.00 -16.85 7.34
C PHE A 133 13.13 -17.51 8.10
N GLN A 134 14.05 -16.74 8.68
CA GLN A 134 15.17 -17.28 9.47
C GLN A 134 14.65 -17.96 10.74
N PHE A 135 13.69 -17.35 11.43
CA PHE A 135 13.05 -17.95 12.60
C PHE A 135 12.38 -19.28 12.25
N LEU A 136 11.60 -19.32 11.16
CA LEU A 136 10.94 -20.53 10.67
C LEU A 136 11.95 -21.60 10.24
N ASN A 137 13.04 -21.22 9.58
CA ASN A 137 14.09 -22.14 9.15
C ASN A 137 14.84 -22.77 10.34
N ASN A 138 15.07 -22.01 11.41
CA ASN A 138 15.66 -22.53 12.64
C ASN A 138 14.76 -23.59 13.30
N LEU A 139 13.42 -23.42 13.26
CA LEU A 139 12.48 -24.43 13.75
C LEU A 139 12.55 -25.72 12.93
N LEU A 140 12.62 -25.60 11.59
CA LEU A 140 12.77 -26.75 10.70
C LEU A 140 14.08 -27.51 10.93
N TYR A 141 15.17 -26.78 11.19
CA TYR A 141 16.47 -27.35 11.53
C TYR A 141 16.40 -28.16 12.82
N ASN A 142 15.73 -27.65 13.86
CA ASN A 142 15.57 -28.35 15.14
C ASN A 142 14.78 -29.66 14.99
N GLU A 143 13.77 -29.67 14.11
CA GLU A 143 12.98 -30.86 13.78
C GLU A 143 13.68 -31.84 12.83
N LYS A 144 14.92 -31.53 12.40
CA LYS A 144 15.68 -32.29 11.39
C LYS A 144 14.87 -32.53 10.12
N SER A 145 14.03 -31.56 9.75
CA SER A 145 13.14 -31.68 8.60
C SER A 145 13.92 -31.56 7.30
N SER A 146 13.58 -32.36 6.29
CA SER A 146 14.12 -32.25 4.93
C SER A 146 13.73 -30.95 4.22
N ALA A 147 12.74 -30.22 4.76
CA ALA A 147 12.32 -28.90 4.28
C ALA A 147 13.24 -27.77 4.77
N THR A 148 14.26 -28.07 5.58
CA THR A 148 15.25 -27.08 6.03
C THR A 148 16.01 -26.53 4.83
N ILE A 149 16.04 -25.21 4.70
CA ILE A 149 16.79 -24.54 3.64
C ILE A 149 18.28 -24.67 3.99
N PRO A 150 19.12 -25.19 3.08
CA PRO A 150 20.55 -25.30 3.29
C PRO A 150 21.19 -23.95 3.64
N SER A 151 22.19 -23.96 4.51
CA SER A 151 22.93 -22.75 4.93
C SER A 151 23.51 -21.99 3.74
N THR A 152 23.93 -22.70 2.69
CA THR A 152 24.40 -22.11 1.42
C THR A 152 23.33 -21.25 0.75
N THR A 153 22.10 -21.76 0.62
CA THR A 153 20.99 -21.03 0.01
C THR A 153 20.59 -19.82 0.84
N MET A 154 20.61 -19.94 2.17
CA MET A 154 20.40 -18.79 3.06
C MET A 154 21.47 -17.70 2.87
N CYS A 155 22.74 -18.08 2.78
CA CYS A 155 23.83 -17.15 2.49
C CYS A 155 23.65 -16.47 1.12
N SER A 156 23.28 -17.22 0.07
CA SER A 156 22.99 -16.65 -1.24
C SER A 156 21.84 -15.65 -1.23
N LEU A 157 20.77 -15.91 -0.46
CA LEU A 157 19.65 -14.97 -0.31
C LEU A 157 20.06 -13.68 0.42
N VAL A 158 20.88 -13.79 1.47
CA VAL A 158 21.43 -12.64 2.19
C VAL A 158 22.33 -11.80 1.29
N LEU A 159 23.22 -12.43 0.53
CA LEU A 159 24.10 -11.74 -0.41
C LEU A 159 23.29 -11.07 -1.53
N LEU A 160 22.32 -11.75 -2.12
CA LEU A 160 21.44 -11.17 -3.13
C LEU A 160 20.69 -9.97 -2.56
N TRP A 161 20.17 -10.08 -1.34
CA TRP A 161 19.46 -8.99 -0.69
C TRP A 161 20.41 -7.83 -0.39
N PHE A 162 21.50 -7.99 0.36
CA PHE A 162 22.37 -6.87 0.76
C PHE A 162 23.22 -6.30 -0.39
N CYS A 163 23.71 -7.12 -1.31
CA CYS A 163 24.62 -6.67 -2.37
C CYS A 163 23.90 -6.10 -3.60
N VAL A 164 22.64 -6.50 -3.87
CA VAL A 164 21.94 -6.09 -5.10
C VAL A 164 20.79 -5.13 -4.81
N ALA A 165 19.92 -5.45 -3.85
CA ALA A 165 18.68 -4.69 -3.68
C ALA A 165 18.87 -3.27 -3.08
N PRO A 166 19.56 -3.04 -1.94
CA PRO A 166 19.81 -1.71 -1.40
C PRO A 166 20.55 -0.78 -2.37
N PRO A 167 21.61 -1.22 -3.09
CA PRO A 167 22.23 -0.35 -4.10
C PRO A 167 21.27 0.08 -5.19
N LEU A 168 20.42 -0.83 -5.69
CA LEU A 168 19.46 -0.50 -6.74
C LEU A 168 18.36 0.45 -6.24
N VAL A 169 17.88 0.24 -5.02
CA VAL A 169 16.95 1.15 -4.34
C VAL A 169 17.61 2.52 -4.11
N TYR A 170 18.89 2.54 -3.73
CA TYR A 170 19.67 3.78 -3.55
C TYR A 170 19.81 4.57 -4.85
N VAL A 171 20.12 3.89 -5.97
CA VAL A 171 20.16 4.51 -7.30
C VAL A 171 18.80 5.12 -7.65
N GLY A 172 17.70 4.38 -7.41
CA GLY A 172 16.35 4.89 -7.58
C GLY A 172 16.08 6.14 -6.75
N GLY A 173 16.48 6.12 -5.47
CA GLY A 173 16.38 7.24 -4.55
C GLY A 173 17.14 8.46 -5.02
N TYR A 174 18.37 8.29 -5.50
CA TYR A 174 19.21 9.36 -6.06
C TYR A 174 18.54 10.01 -7.29
N LEU A 175 18.01 9.20 -8.22
CA LEU A 175 17.27 9.69 -9.39
C LEU A 175 16.02 10.48 -8.98
N GLY A 176 15.27 10.00 -7.98
CA GLY A 176 14.08 10.68 -7.46
C GLY A 176 14.41 12.00 -6.77
N PHE A 177 15.51 12.06 -6.02
CA PHE A 177 15.93 13.26 -5.32
C PHE A 177 16.44 14.35 -6.26
N LYS A 178 17.06 13.98 -7.39
CA LYS A 178 17.54 14.93 -8.42
C LYS A 178 16.40 15.69 -9.10
N LYS A 179 15.20 15.11 -9.17
CA LYS A 179 14.03 15.78 -9.78
C LYS A 179 13.51 16.92 -8.88
N PRO A 180 12.84 17.95 -9.44
CA PRO A 180 12.28 19.05 -8.66
C PRO A 180 11.29 18.53 -7.62
N ALA A 181 11.20 19.23 -6.48
CA ALA A 181 10.25 18.89 -5.42
C ALA A 181 8.82 18.95 -5.97
N ILE A 182 7.92 18.14 -5.40
CA ILE A 182 6.51 18.24 -5.73
C ILE A 182 5.96 19.43 -4.95
N GLU A 183 5.64 20.51 -5.65
CA GLU A 183 5.06 21.69 -5.02
C GLU A 183 3.58 21.46 -4.69
N PRO A 184 3.12 21.88 -3.49
CA PRO A 184 1.72 21.84 -3.15
C PRO A 184 0.96 22.84 -4.04
N PRO A 185 -0.28 22.53 -4.47
CA PRO A 185 -1.06 23.44 -5.30
C PRO A 185 -1.51 24.72 -4.57
N VAL A 186 -1.39 24.76 -3.25
CA VAL A 186 -1.86 25.84 -2.38
C VAL A 186 -0.81 26.14 -1.31
N GLU A 187 -0.66 27.41 -0.94
CA GLU A 187 0.23 27.83 0.13
C GLU A 187 -0.18 27.25 1.48
N ILE A 188 0.83 26.86 2.28
CA ILE A 188 0.61 26.24 3.59
C ILE A 188 0.60 27.32 4.67
N ASN A 189 -0.46 27.34 5.48
CA ASN A 189 -0.59 28.25 6.62
C ASN A 189 0.47 27.97 7.71
N LYS A 190 1.05 29.05 8.24
CA LYS A 190 2.06 28.98 9.32
C LYS A 190 1.45 28.51 10.63
N THR A 191 0.23 28.93 10.95
CA THR A 191 -0.48 28.58 12.18
C THR A 191 -1.31 27.32 12.01
N LEU A 192 -1.29 26.46 13.03
CA LEU A 192 -2.07 25.23 13.05
C LEU A 192 -3.54 25.53 13.36
N ARG A 193 -4.45 25.15 12.47
CA ARG A 193 -5.88 25.17 12.77
C ARG A 193 -6.26 24.09 13.78
N LYS A 194 -7.09 24.44 14.76
CA LYS A 194 -7.70 23.46 15.66
C LYS A 194 -8.73 22.61 14.91
N ILE A 195 -8.58 21.28 14.96
CA ILE A 195 -9.50 20.33 14.34
C ILE A 195 -10.80 20.29 15.17
N PRO A 196 -11.98 20.45 14.55
CA PRO A 196 -13.26 20.37 15.27
C PRO A 196 -13.51 18.94 15.77
N LYS A 197 -14.29 18.82 16.86
CA LYS A 197 -14.69 17.52 17.41
C LYS A 197 -15.44 16.72 16.34
N GLN A 198 -14.95 15.51 16.05
CA GLN A 198 -15.53 14.63 15.05
C GLN A 198 -16.61 13.75 15.68
N ALA A 199 -17.66 13.44 14.91
CA ALA A 199 -18.64 12.44 15.32
C ALA A 199 -18.01 11.05 15.43
N TRP A 200 -18.63 10.16 16.23
CA TRP A 200 -18.10 8.82 16.52
C TRP A 200 -17.90 7.97 15.25
N TYR A 201 -18.82 8.06 14.28
CA TYR A 201 -18.75 7.33 13.01
C TYR A 201 -17.70 7.89 12.04
N THR A 202 -17.20 9.10 12.27
CA THR A 202 -16.09 9.70 11.50
C THR A 202 -14.73 9.50 12.18
N SER A 203 -14.72 8.83 13.35
CA SER A 203 -13.50 8.50 14.07
C SER A 203 -12.55 7.69 13.18
N THR A 204 -11.25 7.95 13.34
CA THR A 204 -10.21 7.38 12.49
C THR A 204 -10.23 5.85 12.50
N VAL A 205 -10.35 5.23 13.68
CA VAL A 205 -10.34 3.77 13.84
C VAL A 205 -11.57 3.14 13.18
N PHE A 206 -12.76 3.66 13.45
CA PHE A 206 -14.01 3.13 12.89
C PHE A 206 -14.02 3.23 11.36
N ALA A 207 -13.61 4.38 10.81
CA ALA A 207 -13.54 4.57 9.36
C ALA A 207 -12.51 3.64 8.69
N ILE A 208 -11.36 3.41 9.34
CA ILE A 208 -10.34 2.49 8.85
C ILE A 208 -10.87 1.06 8.79
N LEU A 209 -11.50 0.57 9.87
CA LEU A 209 -12.01 -0.79 9.95
C LEU A 209 -13.13 -1.04 8.95
N ILE A 210 -14.13 -0.16 8.89
CA ILE A 210 -15.24 -0.34 7.94
C ILE A 210 -14.79 -0.18 6.50
N GLY A 211 -13.92 0.80 6.23
CA GLY A 211 -13.40 1.04 4.88
C GLY A 211 -12.58 -0.12 4.32
N SER A 212 -11.95 -0.92 5.19
CA SER A 212 -11.11 -2.06 4.76
C SER A 212 -11.88 -3.34 4.46
N ILE A 213 -13.16 -3.45 4.83
CA ILE A 213 -13.99 -4.63 4.54
C ILE A 213 -14.15 -4.82 3.03
N PHE A 214 -14.33 -3.74 2.28
CA PHE A 214 -14.62 -3.81 0.84
C PHE A 214 -13.42 -4.30 -0.01
N PRO A 215 -12.19 -3.76 0.16
CA PRO A 215 -11.00 -4.35 -0.47
C PRO A 215 -10.78 -5.83 -0.10
N PHE A 216 -11.04 -6.21 1.15
CA PHE A 216 -10.94 -7.60 1.57
C PHE A 216 -11.99 -8.51 0.89
N ALA A 217 -13.25 -8.08 0.85
CA ALA A 217 -14.32 -8.82 0.19
C ALA A 217 -14.03 -9.05 -1.31
N THR A 218 -13.37 -8.09 -1.95
CA THR A 218 -12.99 -8.16 -3.38
C THR A 218 -11.99 -9.28 -3.68
N ILE A 219 -11.08 -9.59 -2.75
CA ILE A 219 -10.03 -10.61 -2.94
C ILE A 219 -10.37 -11.94 -2.26
N LEU A 220 -11.49 -12.02 -1.53
CA LEU A 220 -11.81 -13.15 -0.64
C LEU A 220 -11.82 -14.49 -1.39
N VAL A 221 -12.47 -14.53 -2.56
CA VAL A 221 -12.63 -15.75 -3.36
C VAL A 221 -11.28 -16.22 -3.88
N GLU A 222 -10.49 -15.33 -4.47
CA GLU A 222 -9.15 -15.65 -4.97
C GLU A 222 -8.20 -16.04 -3.85
N PHE A 223 -8.30 -15.39 -2.69
CA PHE A 223 -7.50 -15.73 -1.53
C PHE A 223 -7.82 -17.14 -1.04
N PHE A 224 -9.10 -17.52 -0.97
CA PHE A 224 -9.54 -18.87 -0.63
C PHE A 224 -8.98 -19.92 -1.59
N PHE A 225 -9.10 -19.71 -2.91
CA PHE A 225 -8.53 -20.63 -3.90
C PHE A 225 -7.01 -20.67 -3.83
N GLY A 226 -6.35 -19.54 -3.54
CA GLY A 226 -4.91 -19.47 -3.30
C GLY A 226 -4.47 -20.30 -2.09
N LEU A 227 -5.23 -20.26 -0.99
CA LEU A 227 -4.98 -21.07 0.20
C LEU A 227 -5.14 -22.57 -0.10
N ILE A 228 -6.19 -22.97 -0.84
CA ILE A 228 -6.36 -24.36 -1.25
C ILE A 228 -5.20 -24.82 -2.15
N PHE A 229 -4.82 -24.00 -3.13
CA PHE A 229 -3.72 -24.31 -4.03
C PHE A 229 -2.41 -24.53 -3.29
N PHE A 230 -2.06 -23.62 -2.36
CA PHE A 230 -0.80 -23.68 -1.64
C PHE A 230 -0.75 -24.87 -0.65
N TRP A 231 -1.83 -25.12 0.09
CA TRP A 231 -1.82 -26.12 1.17
C TRP A 231 -2.27 -27.53 0.76
N TYR A 232 -3.15 -27.66 -0.24
CA TYR A 232 -3.62 -28.97 -0.72
C TYR A 232 -2.94 -29.41 -2.03
N HIS A 233 -2.04 -28.59 -2.60
CA HIS A 233 -1.35 -28.85 -3.87
C HIS A 233 -2.28 -29.21 -5.05
N LYS A 234 -3.58 -28.91 -4.95
CA LYS A 234 -4.54 -29.13 -6.03
C LYS A 234 -4.39 -28.00 -7.04
N PHE A 235 -4.00 -28.35 -8.27
CA PHE A 235 -3.81 -27.40 -9.37
C PHE A 235 -5.10 -26.62 -9.62
N TYR A 236 -5.13 -25.36 -9.20
CA TYR A 236 -6.21 -24.44 -9.54
C TYR A 236 -5.85 -23.77 -10.86
N ARG A 237 -6.51 -24.19 -11.94
CA ARG A 237 -6.34 -23.63 -13.30
C ARG A 237 -7.26 -22.40 -13.50
N GLY A 238 -7.36 -21.52 -12.51
CA GLY A 238 -8.18 -20.30 -12.55
C GLY A 238 -7.37 -19.01 -12.70
N PHE A 239 -6.11 -19.09 -13.16
CA PHE A 239 -5.21 -17.96 -13.29
C PHE A 239 -5.72 -16.85 -14.24
N GLY A 240 -6.64 -17.15 -15.18
CA GLY A 240 -7.24 -16.16 -16.08
C GLY A 240 -8.10 -15.09 -15.39
N PHE A 241 -8.66 -15.37 -14.20
CA PHE A 241 -9.47 -14.41 -13.45
C PHE A 241 -8.63 -13.50 -12.54
N LEU A 242 -7.35 -13.83 -12.28
CA LEU A 242 -6.49 -13.05 -11.39
C LEU A 242 -6.28 -11.61 -11.84
N LEU A 243 -6.18 -11.37 -13.16
CA LEU A 243 -6.08 -10.01 -13.69
C LEU A 243 -7.33 -9.19 -13.40
N ILE A 244 -8.51 -9.79 -13.57
CA ILE A 244 -9.80 -9.13 -13.30
C ILE A 244 -9.90 -8.80 -11.82
N THR A 245 -9.63 -9.77 -10.93
CA THR A 245 -9.65 -9.52 -9.49
C THR A 245 -8.61 -8.49 -9.07
N PHE A 246 -7.41 -8.50 -9.66
CA PHE A 246 -6.38 -7.51 -9.36
C PHE A 246 -6.85 -6.09 -9.75
N VAL A 247 -7.47 -5.92 -10.91
CA VAL A 247 -8.06 -4.63 -11.33
C VAL A 247 -9.17 -4.20 -10.37
N LEU A 248 -10.08 -5.11 -10.02
CA LEU A 248 -11.16 -4.83 -9.05
C LEU A 248 -10.60 -4.43 -7.68
N LEU A 249 -9.55 -5.12 -7.22
CA LEU A 249 -8.86 -4.79 -5.98
C LEU A 249 -8.27 -3.38 -6.01
N VAL A 250 -7.61 -2.99 -7.12
CA VAL A 250 -7.06 -1.64 -7.29
C VAL A 250 -8.16 -0.59 -7.23
N VAL A 251 -9.28 -0.82 -7.92
CA VAL A 251 -10.45 0.08 -7.90
C VAL A 251 -11.04 0.17 -6.49
N ALA A 252 -11.24 -0.96 -5.80
CA ALA A 252 -11.75 -1.01 -4.43
C ALA A 252 -10.82 -0.27 -3.45
N CYS A 253 -9.51 -0.48 -3.57
CA CYS A 253 -8.50 0.19 -2.75
C CYS A 253 -8.38 1.68 -3.03
N ALA A 254 -8.84 2.17 -4.17
CA ALA A 254 -8.84 3.58 -4.54
C ALA A 254 -10.14 4.29 -4.14
N GLU A 255 -11.31 3.71 -4.45
CA GLU A 255 -12.61 4.35 -4.26
C GLU A 255 -12.89 4.65 -2.78
N ILE A 256 -12.69 3.66 -1.89
CA ILE A 256 -13.07 3.79 -0.49
C ILE A 256 -12.24 4.86 0.25
N PRO A 257 -10.89 4.88 0.16
CA PRO A 257 -10.12 5.96 0.75
C PRO A 257 -10.45 7.33 0.19
N ILE A 258 -10.71 7.47 -1.12
CA ILE A 258 -11.08 8.77 -1.73
C ILE A 258 -12.36 9.30 -1.10
N VAL A 259 -13.40 8.46 -1.01
CA VAL A 259 -14.70 8.84 -0.43
C VAL A 259 -14.52 9.24 1.04
N LEU A 260 -13.82 8.42 1.83
CA LEU A 260 -13.59 8.71 3.26
C LEU A 260 -12.70 9.93 3.47
N CYS A 261 -11.70 10.15 2.62
CA CYS A 261 -10.84 11.33 2.62
C CYS A 261 -11.66 12.59 2.33
N TYR A 262 -12.56 12.56 1.35
CA TYR A 262 -13.43 13.69 1.04
C TYR A 262 -14.37 14.05 2.20
N TYR A 263 -15.04 13.06 2.80
CA TYR A 263 -15.88 13.32 3.97
C TYR A 263 -15.08 13.87 5.16
N GLN A 264 -13.86 13.38 5.35
CA GLN A 264 -12.94 13.86 6.39
C GLN A 264 -12.51 15.32 6.14
N LEU A 265 -12.20 15.69 4.90
CA LEU A 265 -11.86 17.07 4.56
C LEU A 265 -13.07 17.99 4.74
N ARG A 266 -14.26 17.53 4.36
CA ARG A 266 -15.52 18.27 4.59
C ARG A 266 -15.79 18.48 6.08
N SER A 267 -15.37 17.57 6.95
CA SER A 267 -15.51 17.73 8.41
C SER A 267 -14.39 18.57 9.06
N GLY A 268 -13.54 19.22 8.26
CA GLY A 268 -12.48 20.11 8.74
C GLY A 268 -11.24 19.39 9.30
N ASN A 269 -11.09 18.08 9.04
CA ASN A 269 -9.93 17.31 9.48
C ASN A 269 -8.94 17.07 8.33
N TYR A 270 -7.84 17.81 8.31
CA TYR A 270 -6.82 17.73 7.26
C TYR A 270 -5.80 16.58 7.44
N LYS A 271 -5.88 15.76 8.49
CA LYS A 271 -4.93 14.65 8.74
C LYS A 271 -5.25 13.40 7.91
N TRP A 272 -5.19 13.50 6.59
CA TRP A 272 -5.63 12.43 5.69
C TRP A 272 -4.52 11.44 5.29
N TRP A 273 -3.25 11.82 5.35
CA TRP A 273 -2.10 11.02 4.88
C TRP A 273 -2.09 9.57 5.40
N TRP A 274 -1.93 9.37 6.71
CA TRP A 274 -1.93 8.04 7.32
C TRP A 274 -3.29 7.36 7.26
N ARG A 275 -4.37 8.14 7.39
CA ARG A 275 -5.72 7.59 7.37
C ARG A 275 -6.03 6.97 6.01
N SER A 276 -5.67 7.61 4.91
CA SER A 276 -5.84 7.07 3.56
C SER A 276 -5.06 5.77 3.34
N PHE A 277 -3.81 5.72 3.80
CA PHE A 277 -2.98 4.52 3.76
C PHE A 277 -3.59 3.38 4.57
N LEU A 278 -3.95 3.64 5.84
CA LEU A 278 -4.47 2.62 6.75
C LEU A 278 -5.86 2.12 6.36
N THR A 279 -6.70 2.96 5.75
CA THR A 279 -8.06 2.58 5.33
C THR A 279 -8.05 1.40 4.36
N SER A 280 -7.18 1.42 3.34
CA SER A 280 -7.02 0.26 2.45
C SER A 280 -6.10 -0.79 3.05
N GLY A 281 -5.01 -0.38 3.71
CA GLY A 281 -4.03 -1.28 4.31
C GLY A 281 -4.62 -2.26 5.32
N CYS A 282 -5.55 -1.82 6.17
CA CYS A 282 -6.17 -2.66 7.20
C CYS A 282 -6.96 -3.86 6.66
N SER A 283 -7.20 -3.93 5.35
CA SER A 283 -7.73 -5.15 4.70
C SER A 283 -6.85 -6.39 4.95
N ALA A 284 -5.56 -6.20 5.20
CA ALA A 284 -4.64 -7.25 5.61
C ALA A 284 -4.97 -7.91 6.95
N VAL A 285 -5.59 -7.17 7.89
CA VAL A 285 -6.01 -7.74 9.17
C VAL A 285 -7.13 -8.75 8.94
N TYR A 286 -8.11 -8.41 8.09
CA TYR A 286 -9.17 -9.34 7.70
C TYR A 286 -8.63 -10.55 6.95
N LEU A 287 -7.62 -10.36 6.09
CA LEU A 287 -6.91 -11.44 5.42
C LEU A 287 -6.25 -12.40 6.43
N PHE A 288 -5.54 -11.87 7.43
CA PHE A 288 -4.92 -12.68 8.48
C PHE A 288 -5.94 -13.41 9.37
N LEU A 289 -7.05 -12.75 9.72
CA LEU A 289 -8.15 -13.37 10.46
C LEU A 289 -8.81 -14.50 9.67
N TYR A 290 -9.02 -14.30 8.36
CA TYR A 290 -9.54 -15.34 7.48
C TYR A 290 -8.57 -16.51 7.34
N ALA A 291 -7.28 -16.26 7.21
CA ALA A 291 -6.26 -17.31 7.24
C ALA A 291 -6.28 -18.08 8.57
N THR A 292 -6.52 -17.40 9.69
CA THR A 292 -6.67 -18.05 11.01
C THR A 292 -7.92 -18.92 11.07
N PHE A 293 -9.03 -18.46 10.50
CA PHE A 293 -10.23 -19.28 10.34
C PHE A 293 -9.97 -20.51 9.46
N PHE A 294 -9.28 -20.34 8.32
CA PHE A 294 -8.94 -21.43 7.41
C PHE A 294 -8.04 -22.48 8.08
N PHE A 295 -7.12 -22.07 8.96
CA PHE A 295 -6.29 -22.99 9.74
C PHE A 295 -7.12 -24.02 10.52
N THR A 296 -8.27 -23.61 11.08
CA THR A 296 -9.17 -24.54 11.81
C THR A 296 -9.81 -25.61 10.92
N LYS A 297 -9.79 -25.41 9.59
CA LYS A 297 -10.32 -26.35 8.61
C LYS A 297 -9.25 -27.32 8.08
N ILE A 298 -7.97 -26.98 8.22
CA ILE A 298 -6.88 -27.87 7.83
C ILE A 298 -6.51 -28.76 9.02
N ALA A 299 -6.31 -30.05 8.78
CA ALA A 299 -5.85 -31.01 9.78
C ALA A 299 -4.34 -30.90 10.06
N ILE A 300 -3.83 -29.70 10.39
CA ILE A 300 -2.44 -29.51 10.81
C ILE A 300 -2.32 -29.82 12.30
N VAL A 301 -1.71 -30.95 12.63
CA VAL A 301 -1.58 -31.41 14.03
C VAL A 301 -0.26 -30.96 14.67
N LYS A 302 0.82 -30.83 13.89
CA LYS A 302 2.15 -30.52 14.42
C LYS A 302 2.29 -29.03 14.75
N PRO A 303 2.81 -28.66 15.93
CA PRO A 303 2.96 -27.25 16.33
C PRO A 303 3.92 -26.49 15.41
N VAL A 304 5.00 -27.11 14.97
CA VAL A 304 5.98 -26.50 14.04
C VAL A 304 5.33 -26.17 12.70
N SER A 305 4.47 -27.06 12.18
CA SER A 305 3.70 -26.81 10.96
C SER A 305 2.70 -25.67 11.12
N ALA A 306 2.09 -25.53 12.31
CA ALA A 306 1.24 -24.39 12.62
C ALA A 306 2.04 -23.06 12.65
N MET A 307 3.23 -23.05 13.25
CA MET A 307 4.10 -21.88 13.26
C MET A 307 4.54 -21.48 11.84
N LEU A 308 4.86 -22.45 10.98
CA LEU A 308 5.15 -22.21 9.56
C LEU A 308 3.96 -21.58 8.84
N TYR A 309 2.75 -22.12 9.05
CA TYR A 309 1.52 -21.57 8.50
C TYR A 309 1.35 -20.10 8.87
N PHE A 310 1.35 -19.78 10.17
CA PHE A 310 1.12 -18.41 10.65
C PHE A 310 2.26 -17.46 10.25
N GLY A 311 3.51 -17.93 10.24
CA GLY A 311 4.65 -17.12 9.82
C GLY A 311 4.56 -16.72 8.34
N HIS A 312 4.22 -17.65 7.44
CA HIS A 312 4.00 -17.32 6.03
C HIS A 312 2.80 -16.40 5.84
N MET A 313 1.67 -16.66 6.53
CA MET A 313 0.48 -15.82 6.44
C MET A 313 0.72 -14.40 6.97
N LEU A 314 1.60 -14.24 7.96
CA LEU A 314 1.99 -12.93 8.49
C LEU A 314 2.77 -12.13 7.43
N VAL A 315 3.72 -12.76 6.74
CA VAL A 315 4.48 -12.11 5.64
C VAL A 315 3.56 -11.72 4.49
N VAL A 316 2.65 -12.61 4.08
CA VAL A 316 1.65 -12.34 3.03
C VAL A 316 0.73 -11.18 3.44
N SER A 317 0.24 -11.17 4.68
CA SER A 317 -0.62 -10.10 5.19
C SER A 317 0.13 -8.77 5.25
N TYR A 318 1.40 -8.75 5.66
CA TYR A 318 2.19 -7.53 5.68
C TYR A 318 2.47 -6.98 4.26
N ALA A 319 2.76 -7.86 3.30
CA ALA A 319 2.87 -7.48 1.90
C ALA A 319 1.55 -6.88 1.37
N PHE A 320 0.43 -7.51 1.70
CA PHE A 320 -0.90 -7.03 1.31
C PHE A 320 -1.24 -5.67 1.94
N PHE A 321 -0.85 -5.45 3.20
CA PHE A 321 -0.99 -4.17 3.90
C PHE A 321 -0.26 -3.04 3.17
N LEU A 322 1.01 -3.27 2.80
CA LEU A 322 1.82 -2.28 2.08
C LEU A 322 1.28 -2.01 0.67
N LEU A 323 0.87 -3.06 -0.05
CA LEU A 323 0.30 -2.96 -1.39
C LEU A 323 -1.00 -2.13 -1.40
N THR A 324 -2.00 -2.58 -0.63
CA THR A 324 -3.33 -1.96 -0.61
C THR A 324 -3.28 -0.56 0.00
N GLY A 325 -2.48 -0.36 1.05
CA GLY A 325 -2.30 0.95 1.67
C GLY A 325 -1.65 1.96 0.73
N THR A 326 -0.70 1.52 -0.10
CA THR A 326 -0.04 2.39 -1.08
C THR A 326 -0.99 2.82 -2.20
N ILE A 327 -1.83 1.90 -2.70
CA ILE A 327 -2.88 2.23 -3.69
C ILE A 327 -3.83 3.29 -3.11
N GLY A 328 -4.30 3.09 -1.87
CA GLY A 328 -5.19 4.05 -1.20
C GLY A 328 -4.55 5.41 -0.97
N PHE A 329 -3.29 5.43 -0.53
CA PHE A 329 -2.52 6.66 -0.32
C PHE A 329 -2.35 7.47 -1.61
N PHE A 330 -1.85 6.86 -2.69
CA PHE A 330 -1.63 7.57 -3.94
C PHE A 330 -2.95 8.04 -4.57
N SER A 331 -4.01 7.24 -4.44
CA SER A 331 -5.36 7.63 -4.90
C SER A 331 -5.85 8.90 -4.20
N CYS A 332 -5.74 8.97 -2.87
CA CYS A 332 -6.07 10.18 -2.11
C CYS A 332 -5.12 11.34 -2.40
N PHE A 333 -3.84 11.07 -2.64
CA PHE A 333 -2.86 12.10 -2.97
C PHE A 333 -3.16 12.76 -4.32
N PHE A 334 -3.48 11.99 -5.35
CA PHE A 334 -3.89 12.56 -6.64
C PHE A 334 -5.24 13.27 -6.54
N PHE A 335 -6.20 12.69 -5.81
CA PHE A 335 -7.51 13.30 -5.58
C PHE A 335 -7.41 14.66 -4.88
N THR A 336 -6.67 14.74 -3.77
CA THR A 336 -6.50 16.00 -3.01
C THR A 336 -5.81 17.05 -3.86
N ARG A 337 -4.76 16.69 -4.60
CA ARG A 337 -4.12 17.63 -5.53
C ARG A 337 -5.07 18.12 -6.61
N LEU A 338 -5.88 17.24 -7.18
CA LEU A 338 -6.85 17.60 -8.22
C LEU A 338 -7.90 18.59 -7.72
N ILE A 339 -8.47 18.38 -6.52
CA ILE A 339 -9.53 19.28 -6.00
C ILE A 339 -8.98 20.65 -5.59
N TYR A 340 -7.74 20.72 -5.09
CA TYR A 340 -7.11 21.97 -4.65
C TYR A 340 -6.34 22.70 -5.76
N SER A 341 -6.07 22.05 -6.90
CA SER A 341 -5.48 22.71 -8.08
C SER A 341 -6.51 23.36 -9.01
N GLN A 342 -7.81 23.22 -8.74
CA GLN A 342 -8.85 23.86 -9.54
C GLN A 342 -8.89 25.38 -9.26
N ARG A 343 -9.31 26.17 -10.26
CA ARG A 343 -9.30 27.65 -10.32
C ARG A 343 -9.88 28.41 -9.12
N ALA A 344 -10.49 27.74 -8.15
CA ALA A 344 -10.97 28.35 -6.91
C ALA A 344 -9.83 28.78 -5.95
N PHE A 345 -8.57 28.38 -6.20
CA PHE A 345 -7.42 28.66 -5.33
C PHE A 345 -6.14 29.11 -6.05
N GLY A 346 -6.22 29.35 -7.37
CA GLY A 346 -5.06 29.65 -8.23
C GLY A 346 -5.08 31.06 -8.78
#